data_AF-T1BMY6-F1
#
_entry.id   AF-T1BMY6-F1
#
_cell.length_a   1.000
_cell.length_b   1.000
_cell.length_c   1.000
_cell.angle_alpha   90.00
_cell.angle_beta   90.00
_cell.angle_gamma   90.00
#
_symmetry.space_group_name_H-M   'P 1'
#
loop_
_entity.id
_entity.type
_entity.pdbx_description
1 polymer ?
#
loop_
_entity_poly.entity_id
_entity_poly.type
_entity_poly.pdbx_seq_one_letter_code
_entity_poly.pdbx_strand_id
1 'polypeptide(L)'
;MATQPIDRRTHWQNVYRTRRVDAVSWYQPHLSVSLQLLAQAGLSAHSRLIDVGAGASTLVDDLLDRGLRDISVVDVSAEALALARRRLGERADRVTWYAGDILELALPGGSFDLWHDRAVLHFLTDPEDAARYAHIAANALAAGG
;
A
#
# COMPACT_ATOMS: atom_id res chain seq x y z
N MET A 1 33.92 -1.60 1.70
CA MET A 1 33.17 -0.45 1.13
C MET A 1 31.72 -0.66 1.51
N ALA A 2 31.19 0.13 2.44
CA ALA A 2 29.76 0.06 2.78
C ALA A 2 28.98 0.62 1.57
N THR A 3 28.13 -0.21 0.98
CA THR A 3 27.13 0.23 0.00
C THR A 3 26.31 1.32 0.66
N GLN A 4 26.29 2.54 0.10
CA GLN A 4 25.42 3.57 0.63
C GLN A 4 23.97 3.05 0.60
N PRO A 5 23.18 3.26 1.67
CA PRO A 5 21.79 2.86 1.65
C PRO A 5 21.12 3.57 0.48
N ILE A 6 20.63 2.79 -0.47
CA ILE A 6 19.89 3.31 -1.61
C ILE A 6 18.66 4.02 -1.03
N ASP A 7 18.52 5.32 -1.29
CA ASP A 7 17.31 6.05 -0.94
C ASP A 7 16.11 5.35 -1.60
N ARG A 8 15.26 4.73 -0.77
CA ARG A 8 14.15 3.87 -1.21
C ARG A 8 13.18 4.66 -2.08
N ARG A 9 12.99 5.94 -1.76
CA ARG A 9 12.17 6.86 -2.56
C ARG A 9 12.74 6.96 -3.97
N THR A 10 13.98 7.43 -4.12
CA THR A 10 14.64 7.58 -5.43
C THR A 10 14.67 6.26 -6.22
N HIS A 11 14.91 5.14 -5.54
CA HIS A 11 14.91 3.82 -6.18
C HIS A 11 13.56 3.47 -6.81
N TRP A 12 12.48 3.49 -6.03
CA TRP A 12 11.15 3.09 -6.52
C TRP A 12 10.60 4.09 -7.54
N GLN A 13 10.86 5.39 -7.38
CA GLN A 13 10.51 6.39 -8.39
C GLN A 13 11.17 6.06 -9.74
N ASN A 14 12.46 5.74 -9.73
CA ASN A 14 13.17 5.41 -10.96
C ASN A 14 12.68 4.09 -11.60
N VAL A 15 12.35 3.07 -10.80
CA VAL A 15 11.77 1.82 -11.31
C VAL A 15 10.46 2.08 -12.06
N TYR A 16 9.53 2.83 -11.45
CA TYR A 16 8.24 3.13 -12.07
C TYR A 16 8.32 4.12 -13.24
N ARG A 17 9.37 4.95 -13.30
CA ARG A 17 9.64 5.83 -14.44
C ARG A 17 10.18 5.09 -15.66
N THR A 18 10.98 4.05 -15.44
CA THR A 18 11.77 3.41 -16.50
C THR A 18 11.19 2.08 -16.98
N ARG A 19 10.29 1.46 -16.21
CA ARG A 19 9.66 0.18 -16.55
C ARG A 19 8.17 0.33 -16.72
N ARG A 20 7.60 -0.40 -17.68
CA ARG A 20 6.15 -0.56 -17.77
C ARG A 20 5.66 -1.39 -16.58
N VAL A 21 4.51 -1.02 -16.02
CA VAL A 21 3.92 -1.67 -14.84
C VAL A 21 3.58 -3.13 -15.10
N ASP A 22 3.22 -3.49 -16.34
CA ASP A 22 2.94 -4.87 -16.77
C ASP A 22 4.21 -5.71 -17.03
N ALA A 23 5.39 -5.08 -17.00
CA ALA A 23 6.67 -5.71 -17.32
C ALA A 23 7.52 -6.07 -16.08
N VAL A 24 7.01 -5.82 -14.87
CA VAL A 24 7.67 -6.24 -13.62
C VAL A 24 7.09 -7.56 -13.13
N SER A 25 7.93 -8.44 -12.57
CA SER A 25 7.55 -9.82 -12.21
C SER A 25 6.51 -9.93 -11.09
N TRP A 26 6.26 -8.83 -10.36
CA TRP A 26 5.27 -8.76 -9.28
C TRP A 26 3.94 -8.11 -9.71
N TYR A 27 3.77 -7.83 -11.01
CA TYR A 27 2.48 -7.41 -11.55
C TYR A 27 1.52 -8.60 -11.61
N GLN A 28 0.31 -8.40 -11.08
CA GLN A 28 -0.82 -9.27 -11.30
C GLN A 28 -2.02 -8.40 -11.64
N PRO A 29 -2.83 -8.76 -12.65
CA PRO A 29 -4.02 -7.98 -13.00
C PRO A 29 -5.07 -7.99 -11.90
N HIS A 30 -5.15 -9.09 -11.12
CA HIS A 30 -6.00 -9.24 -9.94
C HIS A 30 -5.22 -9.89 -8.81
N LEU A 31 -5.30 -9.34 -7.60
CA LEU A 31 -4.59 -9.88 -6.43
C LEU A 31 -5.49 -10.85 -5.66
N SER A 32 -5.88 -11.95 -6.31
CA SER A 32 -6.88 -12.90 -5.79
C SER A 32 -6.55 -13.44 -4.39
N VAL A 33 -5.28 -13.70 -4.08
CA VAL A 33 -4.84 -14.17 -2.76
C VAL A 33 -5.04 -13.08 -1.70
N SER A 34 -4.60 -11.84 -1.97
CA SER A 34 -4.83 -10.71 -1.07
C SER A 34 -6.32 -10.50 -0.80
N LEU A 35 -7.13 -10.55 -1.84
CA LEU A 35 -8.59 -10.40 -1.72
C LEU A 35 -9.21 -11.52 -0.91
N GLN A 36 -8.75 -12.75 -1.07
CA GLN A 36 -9.21 -13.88 -0.26
C GLN A 36 -8.84 -13.70 1.22
N LEU A 37 -7.61 -13.30 1.52
CA LEU A 37 -7.15 -13.06 2.89
C LEU A 37 -7.93 -11.91 3.55
N LEU A 38 -8.16 -10.82 2.82
CA LEU A 38 -8.99 -9.71 3.29
C LEU A 38 -10.43 -10.16 3.56
N ALA A 39 -11.03 -10.96 2.66
CA ALA A 39 -12.36 -11.51 2.87
C ALA A 39 -12.42 -12.40 4.13
N GLN A 40 -11.41 -13.23 4.37
CA GLN A 40 -11.29 -14.06 5.58
C GLN A 40 -11.11 -13.20 6.85
N ALA A 41 -10.46 -12.05 6.73
CA ALA A 41 -10.33 -11.06 7.80
C ALA A 41 -11.61 -10.22 8.01
N GLY A 42 -12.71 -10.52 7.31
CA GLY A 42 -14.00 -9.84 7.49
C GLY A 42 -14.17 -8.58 6.63
N LEU A 43 -13.46 -8.47 5.51
CA LEU A 43 -13.63 -7.36 4.58
C LEU A 43 -15.10 -7.18 4.16
N SER A 44 -15.59 -5.95 4.28
CA SER A 44 -16.91 -5.54 3.83
C SER A 44 -16.86 -4.19 3.12
N ALA A 45 -17.94 -3.80 2.47
CA ALA A 45 -18.07 -2.47 1.86
C ALA A 45 -17.98 -1.30 2.87
N HIS A 46 -18.09 -1.59 4.17
CA HIS A 46 -18.00 -0.62 5.27
C HIS A 46 -16.64 -0.62 5.97
N SER A 47 -15.74 -1.54 5.61
CA SER A 47 -14.41 -1.61 6.19
C SER A 47 -13.55 -0.44 5.73
N ARG A 48 -12.72 0.07 6.64
CA ARG A 48 -11.69 1.09 6.38
C ARG A 48 -10.35 0.38 6.16
N LEU A 49 -9.87 0.34 4.93
CA LEU A 49 -8.69 -0.44 4.56
C LEU A 49 -7.53 0.48 4.18
N ILE A 50 -6.31 0.13 4.63
CA ILE A 50 -5.07 0.73 4.15
C ILE A 50 -4.21 -0.32 3.42
N ASP A 51 -3.79 -0.03 2.18
CA ASP A 51 -2.86 -0.82 1.38
C ASP A 51 -1.48 -0.14 1.37
N VAL A 52 -0.51 -0.77 2.00
CA VAL A 52 0.82 -0.20 2.27
C VAL A 52 1.86 -0.75 1.32
N GLY A 53 2.60 0.17 0.66
CA GLY A 53 3.51 -0.17 -0.43
C GLY A 53 2.79 -0.76 -1.62
N ALA A 54 1.61 -0.21 -1.94
CA ALA A 54 0.76 -0.69 -3.02
C ALA A 54 1.47 -0.61 -4.38
N GLY A 55 2.41 0.31 -4.55
CA GLY A 55 3.05 0.58 -5.82
C GLY A 55 2.03 0.97 -6.88
N ALA A 56 2.17 0.39 -8.07
CA ALA A 56 1.18 0.49 -9.14
C ALA A 56 0.22 -0.71 -9.20
N SER A 57 0.08 -1.47 -8.09
CA SER A 57 -0.81 -2.63 -7.94
C SER A 57 -2.26 -2.31 -8.32
N THR A 58 -3.02 -3.34 -8.71
CA THR A 58 -4.44 -3.27 -9.07
C THR A 58 -5.38 -3.65 -7.93
N LEU A 59 -4.88 -3.89 -6.71
CA LEU A 59 -5.73 -4.24 -5.57
C LEU A 59 -6.80 -3.16 -5.32
N VAL A 60 -6.42 -1.89 -5.40
CA VAL A 60 -7.36 -0.76 -5.27
C VAL A 60 -8.50 -0.81 -6.29
N ASP A 61 -8.24 -1.24 -7.53
CA ASP A 61 -9.26 -1.44 -8.57
C ASP A 61 -10.28 -2.50 -8.12
N ASP A 62 -9.76 -3.65 -7.68
CA ASP A 62 -10.55 -4.78 -7.19
C ASP A 62 -11.39 -4.46 -5.95
N LEU A 63 -10.89 -3.59 -5.07
CA LEU A 63 -11.60 -3.14 -3.86
C LEU A 63 -12.71 -2.15 -4.20
N LEU A 64 -12.45 -1.21 -5.12
CA LEU A 64 -13.46 -0.27 -5.63
C LEU A 64 -14.60 -1.01 -6.34
N ASP A 65 -14.28 -2.03 -7.14
CA ASP A 65 -15.28 -2.84 -7.86
C ASP A 65 -16.14 -3.68 -6.90
N ARG A 66 -15.61 -4.02 -5.72
CA ARG A 66 -16.37 -4.66 -4.62
C ARG A 66 -17.19 -3.67 -3.77
N GLY A 67 -17.12 -2.38 -4.08
CA GLY A 67 -17.91 -1.34 -3.43
C GLY A 67 -17.37 -0.87 -2.09
N LEU A 68 -16.10 -1.13 -1.77
CA LEU A 68 -15.45 -0.50 -0.62
C LEU A 68 -15.45 1.02 -0.80
N ARG A 69 -15.68 1.73 0.32
CA ARG A 69 -15.86 3.19 0.31
C ARG A 69 -14.73 3.94 0.99
N ASP A 70 -13.99 3.27 1.87
CA ASP A 70 -12.89 3.88 2.63
C ASP A 70 -11.61 3.08 2.37
N ILE A 71 -10.90 3.52 1.33
CA ILE A 71 -9.66 2.90 0.85
C ILE A 71 -8.56 3.94 0.96
N SER A 72 -7.51 3.59 1.68
CA SER A 72 -6.27 4.35 1.76
C SER A 72 -5.15 3.57 1.08
N VAL A 73 -4.34 4.26 0.28
CA VAL A 73 -3.19 3.68 -0.42
C VAL A 73 -1.94 4.46 -0.07
N VAL A 74 -0.90 3.76 0.36
CA VAL A 74 0.41 4.33 0.72
C VAL A 74 1.48 3.79 -0.21
N ASP A 75 2.31 4.68 -0.76
CA ASP A 75 3.57 4.28 -1.39
C ASP A 75 4.61 5.40 -1.29
N VAL A 76 5.90 5.03 -1.20
CA VAL A 76 7.00 5.99 -1.17
C VAL A 76 7.24 6.64 -2.54
N SER A 77 6.78 6.01 -3.62
CA SER A 77 6.89 6.47 -5.00
C SER A 77 5.63 7.21 -5.45
N ALA A 78 5.73 8.54 -5.53
CA ALA A 78 4.66 9.38 -6.10
C ALA A 78 4.33 8.98 -7.55
N GLU A 79 5.32 8.52 -8.32
CA GLU A 79 5.17 8.01 -9.68
C GLU A 79 4.30 6.75 -9.72
N ALA A 80 4.46 5.83 -8.77
CA ALA A 80 3.65 4.63 -8.67
C ALA A 80 2.17 4.97 -8.42
N LEU A 81 1.94 5.88 -7.48
CA LEU A 81 0.61 6.40 -7.16
C LEU A 81 0.00 7.15 -8.36
N ALA A 82 0.79 7.94 -9.08
CA ALA A 82 0.34 8.63 -10.29
C ALA A 82 -0.06 7.66 -11.41
N LEU A 83 0.65 6.53 -11.55
CA LEU A 83 0.26 5.47 -12.49
C LEU A 83 -1.06 4.81 -12.11
N ALA A 84 -1.24 4.47 -10.82
CA ALA A 84 -2.50 3.90 -10.32
C ALA A 84 -3.68 4.88 -10.50
N ARG A 85 -3.50 6.15 -10.12
CA ARG A 85 -4.49 7.22 -10.30
C ARG A 85 -4.89 7.39 -11.77
N ARG A 86 -3.92 7.45 -12.69
CA ARG A 86 -4.19 7.55 -14.14
C ARG A 86 -5.00 6.35 -14.66
N ARG A 87 -4.69 5.14 -14.20
CA ARG A 87 -5.44 3.93 -14.58
C ARG A 87 -6.88 3.97 -14.07
N LEU A 88 -7.09 4.43 -12.83
CA LEU A 88 -8.40 4.49 -12.20
C LEU A 88 -9.30 5.60 -12.75
N GLY A 89 -8.73 6.66 -13.34
CA GLY A 89 -9.47 7.82 -13.81
C GLY A 89 -10.21 8.51 -12.65
N GLU A 90 -11.45 8.94 -12.89
CA GLU A 90 -12.30 9.61 -11.87
C GLU A 90 -12.53 8.76 -10.61
N ARG A 91 -12.41 7.42 -10.71
CA ARG A 91 -12.54 6.55 -9.53
C ARG A 91 -11.44 6.79 -8.50
N ALA A 92 -10.31 7.36 -8.90
CA ALA A 92 -9.20 7.67 -8.01
C ALA A 92 -9.55 8.71 -6.94
N ASP A 93 -10.58 9.53 -7.16
CA ASP A 93 -11.06 10.54 -6.20
C ASP A 93 -11.79 9.90 -5.00
N ARG A 94 -12.11 8.61 -5.09
CA ARG A 94 -12.74 7.83 -4.01
C ARG A 94 -11.71 7.16 -3.09
N VAL A 95 -10.42 7.40 -3.33
CA VAL A 95 -9.31 6.77 -2.62
C VAL A 95 -8.48 7.86 -1.96
N THR A 96 -8.09 7.63 -0.71
CA THR A 96 -7.11 8.49 -0.01
C THR A 96 -5.71 8.01 -0.34
N TRP A 97 -4.83 8.91 -0.77
CA TRP A 97 -3.49 8.55 -1.22
C TRP A 97 -2.42 9.23 -0.38
N TYR A 98 -1.47 8.46 0.13
CA TYR A 98 -0.33 8.94 0.89
C TYR A 98 0.96 8.66 0.12
N ALA A 99 1.58 9.71 -0.41
CA ALA A 99 2.91 9.63 -1.00
C ALA A 99 3.95 9.86 0.10
N GLY A 100 4.59 8.79 0.58
CA GLY A 100 5.51 8.91 1.71
C GLY A 100 6.03 7.57 2.22
N ASP A 101 7.03 7.66 3.09
CA ASP A 101 7.54 6.52 3.83
C ASP A 101 6.56 6.19 4.96
N ILE A 102 6.05 4.96 5.00
CA ILE A 102 5.15 4.51 6.06
C ILE A 102 5.74 4.68 7.46
N LEU A 103 7.06 4.60 7.59
CA LEU A 103 7.77 4.79 8.87
C LEU A 103 7.77 6.24 9.37
N GLU A 104 7.44 7.19 8.49
CA GLU A 104 7.45 8.64 8.77
C GLU A 104 6.05 9.26 8.71
N LEU A 105 5.07 8.56 8.13
CA LEU A 105 3.71 9.07 7.97
C LEU A 105 2.97 9.12 9.31
N ALA A 106 2.35 10.26 9.59
CA ALA A 106 1.43 10.42 10.70
C ALA A 106 0.04 9.91 10.30
N LEU A 107 -0.26 8.67 10.67
CA LEU A 107 -1.60 8.09 10.53
C LEU A 107 -2.39 8.30 11.83
N PRO A 108 -3.68 8.69 11.77
CA PRO A 108 -4.48 8.82 12.98
C PRO A 108 -4.77 7.45 13.58
N GLY A 109 -4.67 7.33 14.91
CA GLY A 109 -4.89 6.05 15.60
C GLY A 109 -6.32 5.53 15.46
N GLY A 110 -6.48 4.21 15.35
CA GLY A 110 -7.80 3.56 15.24
C GLY A 110 -8.59 3.89 13.96
N SER A 111 -7.92 4.37 12.92
CA SER A 111 -8.54 4.82 11.68
C SER A 111 -8.86 3.69 10.69
N PHE A 112 -8.24 2.52 10.84
CA PHE A 112 -8.37 1.42 9.89
C PHE A 112 -8.88 0.15 10.56
N ASP A 113 -9.72 -0.60 9.86
CA ASP A 113 -10.18 -1.92 10.29
C ASP A 113 -9.31 -3.03 9.71
N LEU A 114 -8.65 -2.77 8.57
CA LEU A 114 -7.80 -3.75 7.88
C LEU A 114 -6.52 -3.10 7.37
N TRP A 115 -5.40 -3.76 7.64
CA TRP A 115 -4.07 -3.39 7.16
C TRP A 115 -3.57 -4.43 6.15
N HIS A 116 -3.37 -4.02 4.91
CA HIS A 116 -2.81 -4.87 3.87
C HIS A 116 -1.37 -4.44 3.55
N ASP A 117 -0.44 -5.39 3.66
CA ASP A 117 0.93 -5.26 3.19
C ASP A 117 1.36 -6.58 2.57
N ARG A 118 1.85 -6.50 1.33
CA ARG A 118 2.36 -7.66 0.60
C ARG A 118 3.88 -7.85 0.71
N ALA A 119 4.65 -6.78 0.89
CA ALA A 119 6.11 -6.87 0.79
C ALA A 119 6.91 -5.77 1.52
N VAL A 120 6.30 -4.69 1.99
CA VAL A 120 7.04 -3.61 2.67
C VAL A 120 7.77 -4.15 3.88
N LEU A 121 7.07 -4.85 4.77
CA LEU A 121 7.68 -5.48 5.95
C LEU A 121 8.84 -6.43 5.58
N HIS A 122 8.73 -7.17 4.48
CA HIS A 122 9.79 -8.09 4.02
C HIS A 122 11.08 -7.36 3.63
N PHE A 123 10.98 -6.09 3.22
CA PHE A 123 12.13 -5.26 2.85
C PHE A 123 12.68 -4.42 4.02
N LEU A 124 12.01 -4.40 5.17
CA LEU A 124 12.52 -3.80 6.41
C LEU A 124 13.46 -4.79 7.11
N THR A 125 14.71 -4.82 6.67
CA THR A 125 15.72 -5.75 7.20
C THR A 125 16.35 -5.29 8.51
N ASP A 126 16.20 -4.01 8.86
CA ASP A 126 16.60 -3.49 10.17
C ASP A 126 15.52 -3.86 11.21
N PRO A 127 15.87 -4.56 12.30
CA PRO A 127 14.92 -4.89 13.36
C PRO A 127 14.21 -3.68 13.98
N GLU A 128 14.88 -2.52 14.06
CA GLU A 128 14.26 -1.30 14.59
C GLU A 128 13.19 -0.76 13.65
N ASP A 129 13.42 -0.82 12.33
CA ASP A 129 12.44 -0.43 11.33
C ASP A 129 11.23 -1.39 11.33
N ALA A 130 11.47 -2.69 11.44
CA ALA A 130 10.39 -3.69 11.53
C ALA A 130 9.54 -3.50 12.80
N ALA A 131 10.19 -3.21 13.94
CA ALA A 131 9.49 -2.91 15.19
C ALA A 131 8.68 -1.61 15.11
N ARG A 132 9.26 -0.55 14.51
CA ARG A 132 8.57 0.71 14.27
C ARG A 132 7.36 0.53 13.35
N TYR A 133 7.52 -0.23 12.28
CA TYR A 133 6.43 -0.57 11.38
C TYR A 133 5.28 -1.27 12.10
N ALA A 134 5.58 -2.30 12.89
CA ALA A 134 4.57 -3.01 13.67
C ALA A 134 3.84 -2.09 14.66
N HIS A 135 4.56 -1.17 15.30
CA HIS A 135 3.96 -0.18 16.19
C HIS A 135 3.01 0.79 15.46
N ILE A 136 3.42 1.27 14.27
CA ILE A 136 2.59 2.14 13.44
C ILE A 136 1.31 1.40 13.01
N ALA A 137 1.45 0.17 12.51
CA ALA A 137 0.31 -0.64 12.11
C ALA A 137 -0.65 -0.88 13.28
N ALA A 138 -0.14 -1.29 14.44
CA ALA A 138 -0.95 -1.54 15.64
C ALA A 138 -1.67 -0.28 16.15
N ASN A 139 -1.04 0.89 16.11
CA ASN A 139 -1.68 2.14 16.53
C ASN A 139 -2.76 2.60 15.54
N ALA A 140 -2.52 2.43 14.24
CA ALA A 140 -3.43 2.86 13.19
C ALA A 140 -4.67 1.97 13.07
N LEU A 141 -4.55 0.70 13.46
CA LEU A 141 -5.66 -0.25 13.51
C LEU A 141 -6.62 0.07 14.66
N ALA A 142 -7.92 -0.09 14.39
CA ALA A 142 -8.98 -0.05 15.38
C ALA A 142 -8.91 -1.29 16.28
N ALA A 143 -9.60 -1.22 17.43
CA ALA A 143 -9.69 -2.37 18.32
C ALA A 143 -10.32 -3.58 17.57
N GLY A 144 -9.58 -4.69 17.51
CA GLY A 144 -10.00 -5.91 16.82
C GLY A 144 -9.62 -5.99 15.34
N GLY A 145 -8.89 -5.00 14.81
CA GLY A 145 -8.26 -5.03 13.49
C GLY A 145 -6.90 -5.71 13.46
#